data_AF-A0A960ZVS3-F1
#
_entry.id   AF-A0A960ZVS3-F1
#
_cell.length_a   1.000
_cell.length_b   1.000
_cell.length_c   1.000
_cell.angle_alpha   90.00
_cell.angle_beta   90.00
_cell.angle_gamma   90.00
#
_symmetry.space_group_name_H-M   'P 1'
#
loop_
_entity.id
_entity.type
_entity.pdbx_description
1 polymer ?
#
loop_
_entity_poly.entity_id
_entity_poly.type
_entity_poly.pdbx_seq_one_letter_code
_entity_poly.pdbx_strand_id
1 'polypeptide(L)'
;MRNLLTMWRMWMMRLSLLFLAFAVSSFADESSLTLTLQSRAPSGRVALAKEQWLPSRTAIIVCDMWDLHHCKNAVIREGEMAPRMNDVLEKARGQGVLIIHAPSSCMKAYDGTPARERAKAAPTAARLPDKIGEWCKQVPAEEQAVYPLDQTDGGEDDDPIVHAAWAKELEAKGLNSRAPW
;
A
#
# COMPACT_ATOMS: atom_id res chain seq x y z
N MET A 1 20.17 62.85 -5.80
CA MET A 1 20.37 61.39 -5.97
C MET A 1 20.44 60.59 -4.66
N ARG A 2 20.76 61.18 -3.49
CA ARG A 2 20.84 60.45 -2.20
C ARG A 2 19.50 60.02 -1.58
N ASN A 3 18.36 60.62 -1.97
CA ASN A 3 17.05 60.35 -1.34
C ASN A 3 16.23 59.20 -1.98
N LEU A 4 16.60 58.74 -3.18
CA LEU A 4 15.89 57.64 -3.86
C LEU A 4 16.37 56.26 -3.39
N LEU A 5 17.65 56.14 -3.00
CA LEU A 5 18.23 54.87 -2.50
C LEU A 5 17.71 54.48 -1.11
N THR A 6 17.44 55.45 -0.24
CA THR A 6 16.91 55.23 1.12
C THR A 6 15.43 54.86 1.11
N MET A 7 14.64 55.44 0.21
CA MET A 7 13.22 55.10 0.03
C MET A 7 13.03 53.67 -0.51
N TRP A 8 13.90 53.22 -1.41
CA TRP A 8 13.84 51.86 -1.97
C TRP A 8 14.27 50.78 -0.97
N ARG A 9 15.27 51.07 -0.12
CA ARG A 9 15.67 50.19 0.99
C ARG A 9 14.56 50.04 2.03
N MET A 10 13.81 51.10 2.33
CA MET A 10 12.71 51.04 3.30
C MET A 10 11.47 50.30 2.76
N TRP A 11 11.22 50.33 1.44
CA TRP A 11 10.14 49.56 0.81
C TRP A 11 10.47 48.08 0.67
N MET A 12 11.71 47.71 0.32
CA MET A 12 12.14 46.30 0.31
C MET A 12 12.14 45.69 1.71
N MET A 13 12.52 46.43 2.75
CA MET A 13 12.53 45.91 4.14
C MET A 13 11.13 45.70 4.71
N ARG A 14 10.12 46.45 4.24
CA ARG A 14 8.71 46.27 4.63
C ARG A 14 8.00 45.14 3.85
N LEU A 15 8.42 44.86 2.62
CA LEU A 15 7.93 43.70 1.86
C LEU A 15 8.49 42.37 2.41
N SER A 16 9.74 42.37 2.89
CA SER A 16 10.37 41.19 3.51
C SER A 16 9.76 40.81 4.87
N LEU A 17 9.25 41.77 5.64
CA LEU A 17 8.58 41.51 6.92
C LEU A 17 7.15 40.99 6.76
N LEU A 18 6.47 41.29 5.65
CA LEU A 18 5.15 40.74 5.32
C LEU A 18 5.23 39.29 4.79
N PHE A 19 6.34 38.89 4.17
CA PHE A 19 6.57 37.49 3.77
C PHE A 19 7.03 36.58 4.91
N LEU A 20 7.61 37.13 5.98
CA LEU A 20 8.06 36.33 7.13
C LEU A 20 6.92 35.97 8.11
N ALA A 21 5.76 36.64 8.02
CA ALA A 21 4.62 36.41 8.91
C ALA A 21 3.67 35.30 8.44
N PHE A 22 3.82 34.76 7.23
CA PHE A 22 2.97 33.68 6.70
C PHE A 22 3.56 32.27 6.83
N ALA A 23 4.75 32.14 7.42
CA ALA A 23 5.36 30.85 7.73
C ALA A 23 5.07 30.42 9.18
N VAL A 24 3.84 30.62 9.66
CA VAL A 24 3.36 29.78 10.75
C VAL A 24 2.99 28.46 10.10
N SER A 25 3.96 27.55 10.01
CA SER A 25 3.66 26.15 9.81
C SER A 25 2.73 25.74 10.95
N SER A 26 1.43 25.68 10.68
CA SER A 26 0.51 24.96 11.54
C SER A 26 0.97 23.51 11.54
N PHE A 27 1.83 23.15 12.49
CA PHE A 27 1.94 21.78 12.93
C PHE A 27 0.58 21.49 13.58
N ALA A 28 -0.36 21.01 12.77
CA ALA A 28 -1.58 20.43 13.29
C ALA A 28 -1.15 19.34 14.27
N ASP A 29 -1.66 19.41 15.50
CA ASP A 29 -1.43 18.38 16.49
C ASP A 29 -1.97 17.06 15.93
N GLU A 30 -1.05 16.14 15.64
CA GLU A 30 -1.39 14.92 14.95
C GLU A 30 -2.15 14.00 15.91
N SER A 31 -3.44 13.79 15.63
CA SER A 31 -4.27 12.90 16.44
C SER A 31 -3.84 11.45 16.25
N SER A 32 -3.46 10.78 17.35
CA SER A 32 -3.03 9.40 17.30
C SER A 32 -4.16 8.43 16.95
N LEU A 33 -3.83 7.38 16.22
CA LEU A 33 -4.70 6.24 15.95
C LEU A 33 -4.70 5.33 17.18
N THR A 34 -5.84 5.21 17.84
CA THR A 34 -6.01 4.22 18.92
C THR A 34 -6.39 2.87 18.33
N LEU A 35 -5.48 1.90 18.41
CA LEU A 35 -5.67 0.54 17.91
C LEU A 35 -5.85 -0.43 19.07
N THR A 36 -6.70 -1.44 18.88
CA THR A 36 -6.74 -2.64 19.73
C THR A 36 -6.11 -3.78 18.95
N LEU A 37 -4.86 -4.10 19.26
CA LEU A 37 -4.15 -5.21 18.66
C LEU A 37 -4.57 -6.52 19.31
N GLN A 38 -4.63 -7.57 18.50
CA GLN A 38 -4.95 -8.92 18.95
C GLN A 38 -3.78 -9.85 18.61
N SER A 39 -3.32 -10.61 19.61
CA SER A 39 -2.32 -11.66 19.43
C SER A 39 -2.83 -13.00 19.98
N ARG A 40 -2.22 -14.09 19.54
CA ARG A 40 -2.56 -15.45 19.97
C ARG A 40 -1.31 -16.20 20.41
N ALA A 41 -1.33 -16.73 21.62
CA ALA A 41 -0.28 -17.62 22.12
C ALA A 41 -0.35 -18.99 21.42
N PRO A 42 0.72 -19.82 21.45
CA PRO A 42 0.67 -21.19 20.91
C PRO A 42 -0.47 -22.05 21.48
N SER A 43 -0.90 -21.78 22.71
CA SER A 43 -2.05 -22.44 23.34
C SER A 43 -3.42 -22.00 22.80
N GLY A 44 -3.46 -21.10 21.81
CA GLY A 44 -4.68 -20.53 21.26
C GLY A 44 -5.26 -19.37 22.07
N ARG A 45 -4.72 -19.08 23.26
CA ARG A 45 -5.19 -17.99 24.12
C ARG A 45 -4.99 -16.62 23.46
N VAL A 46 -6.05 -15.83 23.44
CA VAL A 46 -6.07 -14.47 22.89
C VAL A 46 -5.57 -13.47 23.93
N ALA A 47 -4.74 -12.52 23.50
CA ALA A 47 -4.38 -11.32 24.25
C ALA A 47 -4.71 -10.07 23.43
N LEU A 48 -5.19 -9.03 24.12
CA LEU A 48 -5.48 -7.72 23.53
C LEU A 48 -4.53 -6.68 24.11
N ALA A 49 -4.03 -5.80 23.25
CA ALA A 49 -3.20 -4.66 23.65
C ALA A 49 -3.73 -3.39 23.00
N LYS A 50 -3.80 -2.30 23.77
CA LYS A 50 -4.11 -0.98 23.22
C LYS A 50 -2.83 -0.28 22.83
N GLU A 51 -2.78 0.23 21.61
CA GLU A 51 -1.64 1.00 21.11
C GLU A 51 -2.09 2.33 20.52
N GLN A 52 -1.16 3.28 20.51
CA GLN A 52 -1.34 4.61 19.93
C GLN A 52 -0.28 4.80 18.85
N TRP A 53 -0.73 4.94 17.60
CA TRP A 53 0.15 5.11 16.46
C TRP A 53 -0.01 6.51 15.88
N LEU A 54 1.10 7.18 15.57
CA LEU A 54 1.07 8.45 14.86
C LEU A 54 0.87 8.16 13.35
N PRO A 55 -0.17 8.69 12.69
CA PRO A 55 -0.38 8.51 11.25
C PRO A 55 0.87 8.76 10.38
N SER A 56 1.65 9.78 10.68
CA SER A 56 2.89 10.21 10.00
C SER A 56 4.03 9.20 10.13
N ARG A 57 3.93 8.29 11.10
CA ARG A 57 4.86 7.19 11.35
C ARG A 57 4.22 5.83 11.09
N THR A 58 3.09 5.81 10.39
CA THR A 58 2.31 4.61 10.08
C THR A 58 2.13 4.48 8.58
N ALA A 59 2.26 3.26 8.07
CA ALA A 59 1.88 2.93 6.71
C ALA A 59 1.01 1.67 6.69
N ILE A 60 0.06 1.61 5.75
CA ILE A 60 -0.66 0.39 5.40
C ILE A 60 -0.17 -0.05 4.02
N ILE A 61 0.31 -1.29 3.94
CA ILE A 61 0.72 -1.90 2.69
C ILE A 61 -0.40 -2.84 2.22
N VAL A 62 -0.95 -2.55 1.06
CA VAL A 62 -1.96 -3.36 0.38
C VAL A 62 -1.23 -4.23 -0.64
N CYS A 63 -0.95 -5.47 -0.25
CA CYS A 63 -0.30 -6.45 -1.10
C CYS A 63 -1.34 -7.18 -1.95
N ASP A 64 -1.08 -7.30 -3.25
CA ASP A 64 -1.78 -8.23 -4.15
C ASP A 64 -3.31 -8.18 -4.06
N MET A 65 -3.86 -6.96 -3.97
CA MET A 65 -5.30 -6.72 -4.06
C MET A 65 -5.68 -6.46 -5.52
N TRP A 66 -6.13 -7.50 -6.16
CA TRP A 66 -6.46 -7.58 -7.58
C TRP A 66 -7.95 -7.37 -7.82
N ASP A 67 -8.32 -7.01 -9.05
CA ASP A 67 -9.73 -6.99 -9.45
C ASP A 67 -10.15 -8.32 -10.06
N LEU A 68 -9.20 -9.08 -10.61
CA LEU A 68 -9.41 -10.41 -11.17
C LEU A 68 -8.27 -11.36 -10.83
N HIS A 69 -8.58 -12.65 -10.89
CA HIS A 69 -7.62 -13.73 -10.65
C HIS A 69 -7.90 -14.90 -11.61
N HIS A 70 -6.92 -15.78 -11.79
CA HIS A 70 -7.10 -17.00 -12.60
C HIS A 70 -8.10 -17.97 -11.94
N CYS A 71 -8.17 -17.98 -10.60
CA CYS A 71 -9.23 -18.60 -9.81
C CYS A 71 -10.52 -17.78 -9.74
N LYS A 72 -11.68 -18.37 -10.09
CA LYS A 72 -12.97 -17.69 -9.95
C LYS A 72 -13.34 -17.46 -8.48
N ASN A 73 -13.06 -18.42 -7.61
CA ASN A 73 -13.36 -18.32 -6.19
C ASN A 73 -12.52 -17.24 -5.50
N ALA A 74 -11.27 -17.02 -5.93
CA ALA A 74 -10.46 -15.90 -5.44
C ALA A 74 -11.11 -14.55 -5.78
N VAL A 75 -11.59 -14.35 -7.01
CA VAL A 75 -12.29 -13.12 -7.43
C VAL A 75 -13.53 -12.86 -6.58
N ILE A 76 -14.29 -13.92 -6.25
CA ILE A 76 -15.48 -13.79 -5.39
C ILE A 76 -15.07 -13.32 -3.98
N ARG A 77 -14.10 -13.98 -3.37
CA ARG A 77 -13.60 -13.62 -2.02
C ARG A 77 -13.03 -12.20 -1.98
N GLU A 78 -12.25 -11.81 -2.99
CA GLU A 78 -11.70 -10.46 -3.11
C GLU A 78 -12.82 -9.43 -3.26
N GLY A 79 -13.81 -9.70 -4.11
CA GLY A 79 -14.98 -8.83 -4.29
C GLY A 79 -15.78 -8.60 -3.00
N GLU A 80 -15.87 -9.61 -2.13
CA GLU A 80 -16.51 -9.47 -0.80
C GLU A 80 -15.66 -8.67 0.18
N MET A 81 -14.33 -8.83 0.14
CA MET A 81 -13.39 -8.17 1.04
C MET A 81 -13.11 -6.71 0.67
N ALA A 82 -13.06 -6.40 -0.63
CA ALA A 82 -12.58 -5.13 -1.16
C ALA A 82 -13.34 -3.90 -0.61
N PRO A 83 -14.69 -3.88 -0.51
CA PRO A 83 -15.41 -2.73 0.03
C PRO A 83 -15.01 -2.42 1.47
N ARG A 84 -14.95 -3.45 2.33
CA ARG A 84 -14.58 -3.28 3.73
C ARG A 84 -13.13 -2.82 3.90
N MET A 85 -12.23 -3.33 3.05
CA MET A 85 -10.85 -2.87 3.00
C MET A 85 -10.78 -1.39 2.58
N ASN A 86 -11.51 -1.00 1.54
CA ASN A 86 -11.55 0.39 1.07
C ASN A 86 -12.00 1.35 2.17
N ASP A 87 -13.03 1.00 2.96
CA ASP A 87 -13.47 1.82 4.09
C ASP A 87 -12.33 2.07 5.11
N VAL A 88 -11.53 1.05 5.39
CA VAL A 88 -10.37 1.17 6.29
C VAL A 88 -9.31 2.07 5.67
N LEU A 89 -8.99 1.87 4.40
CA LEU A 89 -7.96 2.63 3.69
C LEU A 89 -8.34 4.10 3.52
N GLU A 90 -9.60 4.40 3.18
CA GLU A 90 -10.09 5.77 3.06
C GLU A 90 -10.03 6.50 4.41
N LYS A 91 -10.49 5.84 5.48
CA LYS A 91 -10.43 6.42 6.82
C LYS A 91 -8.98 6.67 7.26
N ALA A 92 -8.10 5.70 7.08
CA ALA A 92 -6.68 5.83 7.42
C ALA A 92 -6.00 6.94 6.59
N ARG A 93 -6.26 6.98 5.28
CA ARG A 93 -5.76 8.03 4.38
C ARG A 93 -6.25 9.42 4.79
N GLY A 94 -7.52 9.54 5.17
CA GLY A 94 -8.10 10.78 5.69
C GLY A 94 -7.47 11.26 7.01
N GLN A 95 -6.87 10.35 7.78
CA GLN A 95 -6.13 10.66 9.01
C GLN A 95 -4.62 10.90 8.77
N GLY A 96 -4.14 10.82 7.52
CA GLY A 96 -2.74 11.07 7.18
C GLY A 96 -1.85 9.83 7.13
N VAL A 97 -2.42 8.62 7.23
CA VAL A 97 -1.66 7.37 7.08
C VAL A 97 -1.20 7.20 5.63
N LEU A 98 0.06 6.80 5.44
CA LEU A 98 0.57 6.46 4.12
C LEU A 98 0.00 5.11 3.66
N ILE A 99 -0.67 5.11 2.51
CA ILE A 99 -1.16 3.87 1.87
C ILE A 99 -0.22 3.50 0.73
N ILE A 100 0.33 2.29 0.77
CA ILE A 100 1.24 1.75 -0.25
C ILE A 100 0.54 0.57 -0.93
N HIS A 101 0.29 0.67 -2.23
CA HIS A 101 -0.17 -0.46 -3.02
C HIS A 101 1.06 -1.21 -3.55
N ALA A 102 1.13 -2.51 -3.30
CA ALA A 102 2.27 -3.37 -3.61
C ALA A 102 1.81 -4.63 -4.37
N PRO A 103 1.37 -4.50 -5.62
CA PRO A 103 1.01 -5.67 -6.42
C PRO A 103 2.27 -6.33 -7.00
N SER A 104 2.30 -7.66 -7.03
CA SER A 104 3.37 -8.50 -7.59
C SER A 104 3.32 -8.58 -9.13
N SER A 105 2.35 -7.90 -9.76
CA SER A 105 2.19 -7.70 -11.20
C SER A 105 1.33 -6.45 -11.48
N CYS A 106 0.93 -6.22 -12.73
CA CYS A 106 -0.10 -5.23 -13.09
C CYS A 106 0.24 -3.76 -12.79
N MET A 107 1.52 -3.45 -12.59
CA MET A 107 2.01 -2.08 -12.39
C MET A 107 1.63 -1.11 -13.52
N LYS A 108 1.35 -1.61 -14.73
CA LYS A 108 0.93 -0.81 -15.88
C LYS A 108 -0.33 0.01 -15.60
N ALA A 109 -1.26 -0.50 -14.80
CA ALA A 109 -2.47 0.23 -14.42
C ALA A 109 -2.17 1.52 -13.63
N TYR A 110 -0.98 1.59 -13.00
CA TYR A 110 -0.55 2.73 -12.20
C TYR A 110 0.35 3.71 -12.97
N ASP A 111 0.68 3.45 -14.25
CA ASP A 111 1.60 4.29 -15.01
C ASP A 111 1.10 5.72 -15.17
N GLY A 112 2.01 6.69 -15.00
CA GLY A 112 1.69 8.12 -15.08
C GLY A 112 0.91 8.68 -13.90
N THR A 113 0.48 7.84 -12.94
CA THR A 113 -0.19 8.34 -11.73
C THR A 113 0.80 9.03 -10.79
N PRO A 114 0.40 10.10 -10.08
CA PRO A 114 1.27 10.74 -9.09
C PRO A 114 1.77 9.79 -7.99
N ALA A 115 0.98 8.76 -7.65
CA ALA A 115 1.37 7.73 -6.69
C ALA A 115 2.51 6.87 -7.21
N ARG A 116 2.45 6.42 -8.47
CA ARG A 116 3.51 5.64 -9.10
C ARG A 116 4.78 6.44 -9.28
N GLU A 117 4.68 7.69 -9.71
CA GLU A 117 5.86 8.57 -9.86
C GLU A 117 6.50 8.89 -8.51
N ARG A 118 5.71 9.08 -7.44
CA ARG A 118 6.23 9.19 -6.07
C ARG A 118 6.99 7.94 -5.63
N ALA A 119 6.47 6.75 -5.93
CA ALA A 119 7.15 5.49 -5.60
C ALA A 119 8.47 5.33 -6.36
N LYS A 120 8.51 5.69 -7.66
CA LYS A 120 9.74 5.68 -8.47
C LYS A 120 10.78 6.69 -7.99
N ALA A 121 10.34 7.86 -7.52
CA ALA A 121 11.20 8.92 -7.00
C ALA A 121 11.62 8.71 -5.54
N ALA A 122 11.12 7.66 -4.87
CA ALA A 122 11.47 7.38 -3.48
C ALA A 122 12.97 7.05 -3.36
N PRO A 123 13.65 7.56 -2.32
CA PRO A 123 15.06 7.24 -2.11
C PRO A 123 15.22 5.74 -1.84
N THR A 124 16.30 5.17 -2.36
CA THR A 124 16.70 3.80 -2.01
C THR A 124 16.94 3.70 -0.51
N ALA A 125 16.41 2.65 0.12
CA ALA A 125 16.64 2.40 1.53
C ALA A 125 18.13 2.20 1.82
N ALA A 126 18.61 2.71 2.96
CA ALA A 126 20.01 2.59 3.37
C ALA A 126 20.48 1.12 3.50
N ARG A 127 19.55 0.21 3.73
CA ARG A 127 19.79 -1.23 3.78
C ARG A 127 18.70 -1.94 2.98
N LEU A 128 19.11 -2.66 1.94
CA LEU A 128 18.26 -3.60 1.22
C LEU A 128 18.62 -5.02 1.66
N PRO A 129 17.63 -5.90 1.90
CA PRO A 129 17.90 -7.33 2.10
C PRO A 129 18.63 -7.91 0.88
N ASP A 130 19.53 -8.87 1.13
CA ASP A 130 20.14 -9.64 0.06
C ASP A 130 19.02 -10.33 -0.75
N LYS A 131 19.17 -10.38 -2.07
CA LYS A 131 18.22 -11.04 -2.99
C LYS A 131 16.81 -10.45 -2.99
N ILE A 132 16.60 -9.21 -2.54
CA ILE A 132 15.28 -8.55 -2.52
C ILE A 132 14.57 -8.51 -3.89
N GLY A 133 15.32 -8.57 -5.00
CA GLY A 133 14.79 -8.61 -6.37
C GLY A 133 14.67 -10.01 -6.96
N GLU A 134 14.97 -11.06 -6.20
CA GLU A 134 14.93 -12.45 -6.65
C GLU A 134 13.64 -13.13 -6.17
N TRP A 135 13.08 -13.99 -7.02
CA TRP A 135 11.92 -14.79 -6.65
C TRP A 135 12.31 -15.88 -5.64
N CYS A 136 11.69 -15.87 -4.46
CA CYS A 136 11.87 -16.90 -3.43
C CYS A 136 10.79 -17.97 -3.59
N LYS A 137 11.15 -19.15 -4.11
CA LYS A 137 10.20 -20.26 -4.28
C LYS A 137 9.92 -21.04 -3.00
N GLN A 138 10.88 -21.02 -2.08
CA GLN A 138 10.83 -21.81 -0.86
C GLN A 138 11.76 -21.16 0.17
N VAL A 139 11.34 -21.12 1.44
CA VAL A 139 12.21 -20.72 2.55
C VAL A 139 12.73 -21.95 3.30
N PRO A 140 13.91 -21.88 3.97
CA PRO A 140 14.51 -23.05 4.63
C PRO A 140 13.62 -23.76 5.66
N ALA A 141 12.69 -23.04 6.28
CA ALA A 141 11.72 -23.65 7.22
C ALA A 141 10.70 -24.55 6.51
N GLU A 142 10.34 -24.23 5.25
CA GLU A 142 9.42 -25.02 4.43
C GLU A 142 10.08 -26.30 3.90
N GLU A 143 11.41 -26.33 3.78
CA GLU A 143 12.16 -27.55 3.43
C GLU A 143 12.09 -28.61 4.54
N GLN A 144 11.81 -28.19 5.78
CA GLN A 144 11.77 -29.07 6.95
C GLN A 144 10.38 -29.67 7.21
N ALA A 145 9.38 -29.33 6.41
CA ALA A 145 8.01 -29.78 6.57
C ALA A 145 7.36 -30.12 5.22
N VAL A 146 6.31 -30.94 5.26
CA VAL A 146 5.43 -31.16 4.12
C VAL A 146 4.18 -30.31 4.35
N TYR A 147 3.79 -29.53 3.35
CA TYR A 147 2.54 -28.78 3.43
C TYR A 147 1.35 -29.72 3.58
N PRO A 148 0.36 -29.38 4.41
CA PRO A 148 -0.85 -30.20 4.56
C PRO A 148 -1.81 -30.06 3.37
N LEU A 149 -1.40 -29.38 2.30
CA LEU A 149 -2.17 -29.13 1.09
C LEU A 149 -1.26 -29.21 -0.15
N ASP A 150 -1.82 -29.72 -1.24
CA ASP A 150 -1.21 -29.68 -2.57
C ASP A 150 -1.39 -28.27 -3.15
N GLN A 151 -0.32 -27.70 -3.69
CA GLN A 151 -0.26 -26.35 -4.26
C GLN A 151 0.25 -26.38 -5.71
N THR A 152 0.34 -27.56 -6.32
CA THR A 152 0.96 -27.74 -7.64
C THR A 152 0.18 -27.07 -8.77
N ASP A 153 -1.11 -26.79 -8.58
CA ASP A 153 -1.97 -26.06 -9.50
C ASP A 153 -1.98 -24.53 -9.29
N GLY A 154 -1.23 -24.03 -8.30
CA GLY A 154 -1.23 -22.62 -7.92
C GLY A 154 -2.17 -22.26 -6.78
N GLY A 155 -2.80 -23.24 -6.14
CA GLY A 155 -3.74 -23.02 -5.03
C GLY A 155 -5.16 -22.72 -5.51
N GLU A 156 -5.52 -23.27 -6.66
CA GLU A 156 -6.85 -23.17 -7.26
C GLU A 156 -7.86 -23.97 -6.44
N ASP A 157 -9.00 -23.35 -6.10
CA ASP A 157 -10.04 -23.98 -5.28
C ASP A 157 -11.43 -23.92 -5.90
N ASP A 158 -11.52 -23.56 -7.18
CA ASP A 158 -12.76 -23.63 -7.96
C ASP A 158 -12.99 -24.99 -8.62
N ASP A 159 -14.24 -25.29 -8.94
CA ASP A 159 -14.59 -26.52 -9.64
C ASP A 159 -13.95 -26.50 -11.05
N PRO A 160 -13.35 -27.60 -11.54
CA PRO A 160 -12.65 -27.62 -12.84
C PRO A 160 -13.50 -27.15 -14.03
N ILE A 161 -14.82 -27.37 -14.00
CA ILE A 161 -15.73 -26.91 -15.06
C ILE A 161 -15.90 -25.38 -14.97
N VAL A 162 -16.03 -24.85 -13.75
CA VAL A 162 -16.09 -23.41 -13.49
C VAL A 162 -14.78 -22.73 -13.88
N HIS A 163 -13.65 -23.32 -13.50
CA HIS A 163 -12.31 -22.84 -13.85
C HIS A 163 -12.14 -22.73 -15.38
N ALA A 164 -12.48 -23.79 -16.12
CA ALA A 164 -12.36 -23.81 -17.57
C ALA A 164 -13.30 -22.80 -18.26
N ALA A 165 -14.49 -22.56 -17.71
CA ALA A 165 -15.40 -21.54 -18.22
C ALA A 165 -14.89 -20.12 -17.93
N TRP A 166 -14.34 -19.90 -16.74
CA TRP A 166 -13.77 -18.62 -16.34
C TRP A 166 -12.53 -18.25 -17.14
N ALA A 167 -11.63 -19.21 -17.41
CA ALA A 167 -10.47 -19.00 -18.28
C ALA A 167 -10.87 -18.50 -19.68
N LYS A 168 -11.93 -19.07 -20.27
CA LYS A 168 -12.48 -18.61 -21.56
C LYS A 168 -13.06 -17.20 -21.48
N GLU A 169 -13.67 -16.83 -20.36
CA GLU A 169 -14.18 -15.47 -20.14
C GLU A 169 -13.02 -14.45 -20.07
N LEU A 170 -11.94 -14.78 -19.36
CA LEU A 170 -10.74 -13.95 -19.28
C LEU A 170 -10.08 -13.77 -20.65
N GLU A 171 -9.94 -14.87 -21.41
CA GLU A 171 -9.39 -14.83 -22.78
C GLU A 171 -10.26 -13.99 -23.72
N ALA A 172 -11.59 -14.09 -23.61
CA ALA A 172 -12.52 -13.27 -24.38
C ALA A 172 -12.39 -11.76 -24.05
N LYS A 173 -11.93 -11.41 -22.84
CA LYS A 173 -11.59 -10.03 -22.43
C LYS A 173 -10.18 -9.60 -22.89
N GLY A 174 -9.43 -10.48 -23.56
CA GLY A 174 -8.05 -10.23 -23.97
C GLY A 174 -7.04 -10.32 -22.82
N LEU A 175 -7.41 -10.95 -21.70
CA LEU A 175 -6.54 -11.22 -20.56
C LEU A 175 -5.89 -12.61 -20.72
N ASN A 176 -4.74 -12.84 -20.10
CA ASN A 176 -3.97 -14.07 -20.26
C ASN A 176 -4.53 -15.32 -19.53
N SER A 177 -5.69 -15.35 -18.89
CA SER A 177 -6.26 -16.49 -18.11
C SER A 177 -5.39 -17.17 -17.03
N ARG A 178 -4.05 -17.06 -17.03
CA ARG A 178 -3.12 -17.66 -16.06
C ARG A 178 -2.38 -16.66 -15.19
N ALA A 179 -2.52 -15.35 -15.45
CA ALA A 179 -1.91 -14.34 -14.61
C ALA A 179 -2.86 -13.92 -13.48
N PRO A 180 -2.31 -13.40 -12.36
CA PRO A 180 -3.07 -12.59 -11.42
C PRO A 180 -3.21 -11.17 -12.02
N TRP A 181 -4.42 -10.59 -12.07
CA TRP A 181 -4.70 -9.31 -12.74
C TRP A 181 -4.99 -8.18 -11.75
#